data_AF-A0A174PZP3-F1
#
_entry.id   AF-A0A174PZP3-F1
#
_cell.length_a   1.000
_cell.length_b   1.000
_cell.length_c   1.000
_cell.angle_alpha   90.00
_cell.angle_beta   90.00
_cell.angle_gamma   90.00
#
_symmetry.space_group_name_H-M   'P 1'
#
loop_
_entity.id
_entity.type
_entity.pdbx_description
1 polymer ?
#
loop_
_entity_poly.entity_id
_entity_poly.type
_entity_poly.pdbx_seq_one_letter_code
_entity_poly.pdbx_strand_id
1 'polypeptide(L)'
;MQENNMSVFGTVIRNEEIADFMRLLNLAREIFKQELTVVEIMPGGLTNKNFRAVTENGTQIAIRLAGQGTANYINRPGEKHNAGEIAGLGIAPEIYYYDPKTGSQIVEYIDAPTMHPVDFQTRDEVLVKAGAVMRRYHDSGLEFKTSFDPVAKIDEYKAILDEHSYGKRYEGWERMVEALERIRAAYAKQPPRRVPCHNDALAENFML
;
A
#
# COMPACT_ATOMS: atom_id res chain seq x y z
N MET A 1 -25.00 -3.13 34.57
CA MET A 1 -23.67 -3.75 34.43
C MET A 1 -23.08 -3.22 33.13
N GLN A 2 -21.87 -2.68 33.23
CA GLN A 2 -21.04 -1.97 32.23
C GLN A 2 -21.54 -1.92 30.78
N GLU A 3 -21.90 -0.71 30.34
CA GLU A 3 -21.71 -0.32 28.95
C GLU A 3 -20.21 -0.45 28.65
N ASN A 4 -19.87 -1.37 27.74
CA ASN A 4 -18.54 -1.48 27.17
C ASN A 4 -18.27 -0.16 26.44
N ASN A 5 -17.59 0.75 27.12
CA ASN A 5 -17.09 1.99 26.53
C ASN A 5 -15.89 1.64 25.63
N MET A 6 -16.16 0.90 24.55
CA MET A 6 -15.19 0.66 23.51
C MET A 6 -14.99 2.01 22.82
N SER A 7 -13.82 2.60 23.06
CA SER A 7 -13.29 3.67 22.22
C SER A 7 -13.57 3.34 20.75
N VAL A 8 -13.92 4.34 19.92
CA VAL A 8 -14.15 4.17 18.47
C VAL A 8 -12.98 3.43 17.79
N PHE A 9 -11.78 3.50 18.38
CA PHE A 9 -10.59 2.77 17.93
C PHE A 9 -10.56 1.29 18.31
N GLY A 10 -11.25 0.86 19.38
CA GLY A 10 -11.23 -0.52 19.88
C GLY A 10 -11.91 -1.55 18.96
N THR A 11 -12.70 -1.10 17.98
CA THR A 11 -13.27 -1.96 16.93
C THR A 11 -12.32 -2.14 15.74
N VAL A 12 -11.33 -1.25 15.59
CA VAL A 12 -10.43 -1.21 14.43
C VAL A 12 -9.01 -1.63 14.80
N ILE A 13 -8.51 -1.20 15.96
CA ILE A 13 -7.18 -1.51 16.47
C ILE A 13 -7.29 -2.70 17.41
N ARG A 14 -6.54 -3.77 17.12
CA ARG A 14 -6.45 -4.93 18.00
C ARG A 14 -5.59 -4.59 19.20
N ASN A 15 -5.82 -5.25 20.34
CA ASN A 15 -5.07 -4.99 21.57
C ASN A 15 -3.54 -5.03 21.38
N GLU A 16 -3.06 -5.99 20.58
CA GLU A 16 -1.63 -6.15 20.24
C GLU A 16 -1.03 -5.02 19.40
N GLU A 17 -1.85 -4.18 18.76
CA GLU A 17 -1.44 -3.08 17.88
C GLU A 17 -1.50 -1.71 18.58
N ILE A 18 -2.10 -1.62 19.77
CA ILE A 18 -2.30 -0.36 20.50
C ILE A 18 -0.96 0.31 20.80
N ALA A 19 0.05 -0.47 21.21
CA ALA A 19 1.36 0.08 21.54
C ALA A 19 2.04 0.72 20.31
N ASP A 20 1.96 0.07 19.15
CA ASP A 20 2.50 0.60 17.90
C ASP A 20 1.74 1.85 17.43
N PHE A 21 0.41 1.84 17.55
CA PHE A 21 -0.40 3.01 17.24
C PHE A 21 -0.05 4.21 18.13
N MET A 22 0.01 4.02 19.45
CA MET A 22 0.38 5.09 20.40
C MET A 22 1.79 5.62 20.13
N ARG A 23 2.72 4.74 19.77
CA ARG A 23 4.08 5.13 19.37
C ARG A 23 4.06 6.03 18.13
N LEU A 24 3.26 5.71 17.10
CA LEU A 24 3.13 6.54 15.91
C LEU A 24 2.52 7.91 16.23
N LEU A 25 1.53 7.99 17.11
CA LEU A 25 0.96 9.27 17.55
C LEU A 25 1.99 10.13 18.28
N ASN A 26 2.77 9.55 19.19
CA ASN A 26 3.83 10.27 19.89
C ASN A 26 4.92 10.75 18.93
N LEU A 27 5.31 9.89 17.99
CA LEU A 27 6.28 10.26 16.97
C LEU A 27 5.79 11.39 16.06
N ALA A 28 4.50 11.40 15.69
CA ALA A 28 3.92 12.52 14.97
C ALA A 28 4.04 13.82 15.78
N ARG A 29 3.72 13.80 17.09
CA ARG A 29 3.91 14.98 17.95
C ARG A 29 5.36 15.46 17.98
N GLU A 30 6.32 14.54 18.06
CA GLU A 30 7.75 14.87 18.07
C GLU A 30 8.22 15.47 16.73
N ILE A 31 7.82 14.89 15.60
CA ILE A 31 8.16 15.37 14.25
C ILE A 31 7.63 16.79 14.04
N PHE A 32 6.36 17.01 14.37
CA PHE A 32 5.68 18.29 14.11
C PHE A 32 5.82 19.31 15.24
N LYS A 33 6.38 18.90 16.38
CA LYS A 33 6.54 19.69 17.62
C LYS A 33 5.22 20.33 18.07
N GLN A 34 4.13 19.59 17.94
CA GLN A 34 2.76 20.03 18.19
C GLN A 34 1.92 18.89 18.74
N GLU A 35 0.87 19.22 19.48
CA GLU A 35 -0.15 18.22 19.82
C GLU A 35 -1.02 17.86 18.60
N LEU A 36 -1.64 16.68 18.69
CA LEU A 36 -2.66 16.24 17.72
C LEU A 36 -4.04 16.59 18.29
N THR A 37 -4.76 17.46 17.60
CA THR A 37 -6.09 17.94 18.00
C THR A 37 -7.20 17.03 17.50
N VAL A 38 -6.96 16.33 16.39
CA VAL A 38 -7.89 15.37 15.78
C VAL A 38 -7.11 14.11 15.43
N VAL A 39 -7.72 12.96 15.70
CA VAL A 39 -7.30 11.65 15.16
C VAL A 39 -8.56 10.91 14.75
N GLU A 40 -8.65 10.56 13.48
CA GLU A 40 -9.83 9.94 12.86
C GLU A 40 -9.42 8.70 12.09
N ILE A 41 -10.28 7.70 12.09
CA ILE A 41 -10.08 6.48 11.29
C ILE A 41 -10.43 6.81 9.85
N MET A 42 -9.54 6.50 8.92
CA MET A 42 -9.84 6.58 7.49
C MET A 42 -10.39 5.23 7.02
N PRO A 43 -11.49 5.21 6.27
CA PRO A 43 -12.01 3.99 5.68
C PRO A 43 -11.02 3.44 4.64
N GLY A 44 -11.05 2.12 4.43
CA GLY A 44 -10.22 1.44 3.44
C GLY A 44 -8.90 0.90 4.00
N GLY A 45 -8.04 0.41 3.09
CA GLY A 45 -6.84 -0.36 3.42
C GLY A 45 -7.15 -1.84 3.64
N LEU A 46 -6.72 -2.69 2.71
CA LEU A 46 -6.94 -4.15 2.81
C LEU A 46 -6.12 -4.79 3.93
N THR A 47 -4.86 -4.35 4.05
CA THR A 47 -3.86 -4.98 4.94
C THR A 47 -3.34 -4.05 6.02
N ASN A 48 -3.71 -2.76 6.01
CA ASN A 48 -3.19 -1.74 6.93
C ASN A 48 -4.33 -0.88 7.46
N LYS A 49 -4.12 -0.26 8.61
CA LYS A 49 -5.08 0.68 9.22
C LYS A 49 -4.58 2.09 9.01
N ASN A 50 -5.45 2.94 8.48
CA ASN A 50 -5.10 4.30 8.11
C ASN A 50 -5.87 5.29 8.99
N PHE A 51 -5.19 6.35 9.40
CA PHE A 51 -5.75 7.39 10.26
C PHE A 51 -5.39 8.74 9.70
N ARG A 52 -6.30 9.70 9.81
CA ARG A 52 -6.02 11.12 9.60
C ARG A 52 -5.73 11.73 10.97
N ALA A 53 -4.70 12.55 11.06
CA ALA A 53 -4.45 13.36 12.24
C ALA A 53 -4.25 14.83 11.85
N VAL A 54 -4.62 15.73 12.75
CA VAL A 54 -4.49 17.19 12.57
C VAL A 54 -3.70 17.76 13.74
N THR A 55 -2.67 18.54 13.43
CA THR A 55 -1.87 19.24 14.43
C THR A 55 -2.58 20.52 14.91
N GLU A 56 -2.10 21.13 16.00
CA GLU A 56 -2.67 22.39 16.53
C GLU A 56 -2.70 23.54 15.52
N ASN A 57 -1.71 23.64 14.64
CA ASN A 57 -1.66 24.65 13.58
C ASN A 57 -2.48 24.29 12.33
N GLY A 58 -3.21 23.17 12.34
CA GLY A 58 -4.05 22.72 11.23
C GLY A 58 -3.34 21.88 10.16
N THR A 59 -2.07 21.51 10.35
CA THR A 59 -1.38 20.59 9.43
C THR A 59 -2.04 19.21 9.48
N GLN A 60 -2.39 18.67 8.32
CA GLN A 60 -3.03 17.36 8.20
C GLN A 60 -2.01 16.30 7.78
N ILE A 61 -2.04 15.15 8.45
CA ILE A 61 -1.17 14.02 8.18
C ILE A 61 -1.96 12.71 8.13
N ALA A 62 -1.47 11.75 7.36
CA ALA A 62 -1.97 10.40 7.35
C ALA A 62 -0.99 9.47 8.09
N ILE A 63 -1.52 8.65 9.00
CA ILE A 63 -0.77 7.65 9.75
C ILE A 63 -1.22 6.28 9.27
N ARG A 64 -0.28 5.48 8.75
CA ARG A 64 -0.52 4.10 8.31
C ARG A 64 0.13 3.15 9.30
N LEU A 65 -0.70 2.40 10.00
CA LEU A 65 -0.28 1.29 10.85
C LEU A 65 -0.28 0.01 10.01
N ALA A 66 0.91 -0.56 9.77
CA ALA A 66 1.05 -1.75 8.97
C ALA A 66 0.41 -2.98 9.64
N GLY A 67 -0.26 -3.83 8.87
CA GLY A 67 -0.85 -5.06 9.40
C GLY A 67 0.20 -6.10 9.77
N GLN A 68 -0.05 -6.79 10.89
CA GLN A 68 0.77 -7.92 11.35
C GLN A 68 0.83 -9.04 10.28
N GLY A 69 2.01 -9.66 10.13
CA GLY A 69 2.22 -10.77 9.18
C GLY A 69 2.62 -10.34 7.76
N THR A 70 2.60 -9.05 7.42
CA THR A 70 3.05 -8.55 6.11
C THR A 70 4.57 -8.45 5.96
N ALA A 71 5.32 -8.60 7.06
CA ALA A 71 6.78 -8.46 7.07
C ALA A 71 7.52 -9.60 6.34
N ASN A 72 6.92 -10.79 6.21
CA ASN A 72 7.60 -11.97 5.67
C ASN A 72 7.77 -11.97 4.14
N TYR A 73 7.08 -11.05 3.44
CA TYR A 73 7.04 -11.05 1.97
C TYR A 73 7.39 -9.70 1.33
N ILE A 74 7.66 -8.67 2.14
CA ILE A 74 7.89 -7.30 1.66
C ILE A 74 9.30 -6.85 2.03
N ASN A 75 10.11 -6.49 1.02
CA ASN A 75 11.42 -5.87 1.20
C ASN A 75 11.24 -4.42 1.68
N ARG A 76 11.23 -4.20 3.01
CA ARG A 76 11.01 -2.89 3.64
C ARG A 76 12.06 -1.82 3.27
N PRO A 77 13.37 -2.12 3.24
CA PRO A 77 14.36 -1.18 2.73
C PRO A 77 14.09 -0.75 1.28
N GLY A 78 13.64 -1.69 0.45
CA GLY A 78 13.23 -1.43 -0.91
C GLY A 78 11.97 -0.58 -1.02
N GLU A 79 10.93 -0.88 -0.23
CA GLU A 79 9.69 -0.09 -0.17
C GLU A 79 9.97 1.35 0.27
N LYS A 80 10.77 1.55 1.33
CA LYS A 80 11.16 2.90 1.78
C LYS A 80 11.86 3.69 0.67
N HIS A 81 12.82 3.06 -0.01
CA HIS A 81 13.55 3.69 -1.11
C HIS A 81 12.59 4.08 -2.24
N ASN A 82 11.84 3.10 -2.76
CA ASN A 82 10.95 3.32 -3.90
C ASN A 82 9.87 4.36 -3.60
N ALA A 83 9.26 4.30 -2.41
CA ALA A 83 8.26 5.27 -1.99
C ALA A 83 8.84 6.68 -1.88
N GLY A 84 10.08 6.81 -1.37
CA GLY A 84 10.81 8.08 -1.34
C GLY A 84 11.09 8.66 -2.73
N GLU A 85 11.52 7.83 -3.69
CA GLU A 85 11.76 8.28 -5.08
C GLU A 85 10.48 8.79 -5.74
N ILE A 86 9.35 8.09 -5.56
CA ILE A 86 8.05 8.48 -6.12
C ILE A 86 7.47 9.72 -5.42
N ALA A 87 7.69 9.88 -4.12
CA ALA A 87 7.37 11.10 -3.39
C ALA A 87 8.22 12.29 -3.90
N GLY A 88 9.50 12.07 -4.20
CA GLY A 88 10.38 13.06 -4.82
C GLY A 88 9.92 13.52 -6.21
N LEU A 89 9.12 12.70 -6.92
CA LEU A 89 8.45 13.11 -8.16
C LEU A 89 7.13 13.86 -7.91
N GLY A 90 6.66 14.00 -6.67
CA GLY A 90 5.34 14.54 -6.35
C GLY A 90 4.20 13.68 -6.90
N ILE A 91 4.40 12.36 -6.95
CA ILE A 91 3.38 11.38 -7.36
C ILE A 91 2.79 10.67 -6.14
N ALA A 92 3.63 10.36 -5.15
CA ALA A 92 3.21 9.85 -3.85
C ALA A 92 3.24 10.97 -2.80
N PRO A 93 2.49 10.83 -1.70
CA PRO A 93 2.53 11.79 -0.59
C PRO A 93 3.94 11.92 -0.01
N GLU A 94 4.28 13.11 0.51
CA GLU A 94 5.54 13.31 1.24
C GLU A 94 5.63 12.35 2.45
N ILE A 95 6.82 11.77 2.67
CA ILE A 95 7.06 10.81 3.74
C ILE A 95 7.81 11.49 4.88
N TYR A 96 7.10 11.77 5.97
CA TYR A 96 7.70 12.31 7.19
C TYR A 96 8.39 11.23 8.03
N TYR A 97 7.84 10.02 8.02
CA TYR A 97 8.42 8.87 8.72
C TYR A 97 8.08 7.54 8.04
N TYR A 98 9.05 6.64 8.05
CA TYR A 98 8.90 5.24 7.63
C TYR A 98 9.62 4.32 8.62
N ASP A 99 8.89 3.38 9.19
CA ASP A 99 9.43 2.34 10.07
C ASP A 99 10.05 1.21 9.24
N PRO A 100 11.38 1.03 9.24
CA PRO A 100 12.04 -0.01 8.44
C PRO A 100 11.74 -1.44 8.92
N LYS A 101 11.23 -1.61 10.15
CA LYS A 101 10.91 -2.92 10.72
C LYS A 101 9.46 -3.30 10.44
N THR A 102 8.52 -2.40 10.70
CA THR A 102 7.08 -2.70 10.56
C THR A 102 6.50 -2.30 9.21
N GLY A 103 7.08 -1.30 8.54
CA GLY A 103 6.50 -0.66 7.35
C GLY A 103 5.41 0.36 7.67
N SER A 104 5.22 0.71 8.95
CA SER A 104 4.30 1.79 9.35
C SER A 104 4.84 3.15 8.92
N GLN A 105 3.95 4.08 8.58
CA GLN A 105 4.33 5.36 7.97
C GLN A 105 3.57 6.53 8.58
N ILE A 106 4.20 7.71 8.57
CA ILE A 106 3.54 9.00 8.74
C ILE A 106 3.84 9.79 7.47
N VAL A 107 2.79 10.19 6.76
CA VAL A 107 2.88 10.83 5.45
C VAL A 107 1.96 12.05 5.38
N GLU A 108 2.13 12.86 4.34
CA GLU A 108 1.20 13.92 3.97
C GLU A 108 -0.22 13.37 3.83
N TYR A 109 -1.20 14.09 4.38
CA TYR A 109 -2.60 13.83 4.10
C TYR A 109 -3.00 14.49 2.80
N ILE A 110 -3.49 13.71 1.85
CA ILE A 110 -4.01 14.23 0.59
C ILE A 110 -5.52 14.42 0.74
N ASP A 111 -5.94 15.68 0.75
CA ASP A 111 -7.35 16.06 0.81
C ASP A 111 -7.94 16.05 -0.62
N ALA A 112 -8.18 14.85 -1.12
CA ALA A 112 -8.79 14.62 -2.42
C ALA A 112 -9.73 13.40 -2.38
N PRO A 113 -10.82 13.41 -3.18
CA PRO A 113 -11.67 12.24 -3.34
C PRO A 113 -10.89 11.01 -3.78
N THR A 114 -11.16 9.87 -3.14
CA THR A 114 -10.68 8.55 -3.60
C THR A 114 -11.49 8.11 -4.82
N MET A 115 -10.82 7.61 -5.86
CA MET A 115 -11.48 7.10 -7.05
C MET A 115 -12.01 5.68 -6.82
N HIS A 116 -13.09 5.34 -7.52
CA HIS A 116 -13.71 4.03 -7.53
C HIS A 116 -13.84 3.50 -8.96
N PRO A 117 -14.15 2.20 -9.15
CA PRO A 117 -14.28 1.63 -10.50
C PRO A 117 -15.26 2.39 -11.41
N VAL A 118 -16.34 2.95 -10.84
CA VAL A 118 -17.32 3.75 -11.61
C VAL A 118 -16.71 5.04 -12.15
N ASP A 119 -15.79 5.68 -11.43
CA ASP A 119 -15.12 6.89 -11.89
C ASP A 119 -14.32 6.60 -13.16
N PHE A 120 -13.54 5.52 -13.18
CA PHE A 120 -12.79 5.10 -14.37
C PHE A 120 -13.68 4.72 -15.57
N GLN A 121 -14.92 4.29 -15.32
CA GLN A 121 -15.87 3.90 -16.35
C GLN A 121 -16.68 5.07 -16.91
N THR A 122 -16.83 6.16 -16.15
CA THR A 122 -17.78 7.24 -16.46
C THR A 122 -17.12 8.62 -16.61
N ARG A 123 -15.88 8.77 -16.17
CA ARG A 123 -15.14 10.03 -16.14
C ARG A 123 -13.85 9.92 -16.95
N ASP A 124 -13.88 10.36 -18.20
CA ASP A 124 -12.73 10.31 -19.11
C ASP A 124 -11.49 11.01 -18.52
N GLU A 125 -11.66 12.08 -17.74
CA GLU A 125 -10.55 12.79 -17.12
C GLU A 125 -9.79 11.94 -16.09
N VAL A 126 -10.47 11.02 -15.39
CA VAL A 126 -9.83 10.12 -14.43
C VAL A 126 -8.94 9.13 -15.16
N LEU A 127 -9.46 8.51 -16.22
CA LEU A 127 -8.70 7.57 -17.05
C LEU A 127 -7.46 8.23 -17.68
N VAL A 128 -7.64 9.44 -18.23
CA VAL A 128 -6.54 10.19 -18.87
C VAL A 128 -5.47 10.58 -17.84
N LYS A 129 -5.85 11.10 -16.68
CA LYS A 129 -4.90 11.50 -15.63
C LYS A 129 -4.19 10.31 -15.01
N ALA A 130 -4.89 9.20 -14.77
CA ALA A 130 -4.30 7.95 -14.32
C ALA A 130 -3.24 7.45 -15.32
N GLY A 131 -3.57 7.37 -16.61
CA GLY A 131 -2.61 6.98 -17.64
C GLY A 131 -1.40 7.93 -17.71
N ALA A 132 -1.61 9.23 -17.55
CA ALA A 132 -0.55 10.23 -17.56
C ALA A 132 0.42 10.08 -16.37
N VAL A 133 -0.10 9.89 -15.14
CA VAL A 133 0.76 9.69 -13.96
C VAL A 133 1.51 8.35 -14.04
N MET A 134 0.86 7.30 -14.56
CA MET A 134 1.51 6.01 -14.80
C MET A 134 2.68 6.13 -15.78
N ARG A 135 2.46 6.81 -16.91
CA ARG A 135 3.53 7.07 -17.88
C ARG A 135 4.69 7.84 -17.24
N ARG A 136 4.38 8.84 -16.41
CA ARG A 136 5.40 9.67 -15.74
C ARG A 136 6.35 8.84 -14.88
N TYR A 137 5.85 7.91 -14.06
CA TYR A 137 6.75 7.09 -13.25
C TYR A 137 7.42 5.97 -14.07
N HIS A 138 6.74 5.39 -15.08
CA HIS A 138 7.35 4.39 -15.97
C HIS A 138 8.54 4.96 -16.78
N ASP A 139 8.49 6.25 -17.10
CA ASP A 139 9.51 6.93 -17.92
C ASP A 139 10.43 7.83 -17.09
N SER A 140 10.35 7.75 -15.76
CA SER A 140 11.14 8.60 -14.84
C SER A 140 12.65 8.32 -14.85
N GLY A 141 13.06 7.14 -15.35
CA GLY A 141 14.45 6.68 -15.29
C GLY A 141 14.91 6.26 -13.89
N LEU A 142 14.01 6.26 -12.89
CA LEU A 142 14.32 5.80 -11.54
C LEU A 142 14.63 4.31 -11.51
N GLU A 143 15.57 3.93 -10.64
CA GLU A 143 15.87 2.53 -10.35
C GLU A 143 15.30 2.14 -8.99
N PHE A 144 14.27 1.30 -9.01
CA PHE A 144 13.72 0.72 -7.80
C PHE A 144 14.66 -0.36 -7.25
N LYS A 145 14.75 -0.44 -5.92
CA LYS A 145 15.56 -1.45 -5.21
C LYS A 145 14.88 -2.81 -5.09
N THR A 146 13.68 -2.95 -5.66
CA THR A 146 12.94 -4.20 -5.72
C THR A 146 12.58 -4.51 -7.17
N SER A 147 12.68 -5.79 -7.53
CA SER A 147 12.14 -6.32 -8.77
C SER A 147 10.85 -7.07 -8.46
N PHE A 148 9.84 -6.88 -9.31
CA PHE A 148 8.63 -7.67 -9.28
C PHE A 148 8.58 -8.58 -10.51
N ASP A 149 8.40 -9.87 -10.27
CA ASP A 149 8.15 -10.87 -11.31
C ASP A 149 6.81 -11.57 -10.99
N PRO A 150 5.75 -11.32 -11.76
CA PRO A 150 4.44 -11.91 -11.49
C PRO A 150 4.46 -13.44 -11.61
N VAL A 151 5.31 -14.00 -12.49
CA VAL A 151 5.40 -15.45 -12.68
C VAL A 151 6.03 -16.09 -11.46
N ALA A 152 7.17 -15.56 -11.01
CA ALA A 152 7.83 -16.03 -9.80
C ALA A 152 6.93 -15.88 -8.56
N LYS A 153 6.18 -14.77 -8.47
CA LYS A 153 5.26 -14.54 -7.35
C LYS A 153 4.12 -15.57 -7.29
N ILE A 154 3.59 -15.99 -8.44
CA ILE A 154 2.58 -17.05 -8.49
C ILE A 154 3.18 -18.40 -8.07
N ASP A 155 4.43 -18.69 -8.47
CA ASP A 155 5.13 -19.91 -8.02
C ASP A 155 5.36 -19.92 -6.50
N GLU A 156 5.70 -18.77 -5.90
CA GLU A 156 5.78 -18.64 -4.43
C GLU A 156 4.43 -18.96 -3.76
N TYR A 157 3.32 -18.42 -4.26
CA TYR A 157 2.00 -18.72 -3.69
C TYR A 157 1.61 -20.19 -3.84
N LYS A 158 1.95 -20.84 -4.96
CA LYS A 158 1.75 -22.28 -5.15
C LYS A 158 2.54 -23.08 -4.11
N ALA A 159 3.81 -22.72 -3.88
CA ALA A 159 4.65 -23.37 -2.88
C ALA A 159 4.09 -23.24 -1.46
N ILE A 160 3.53 -22.08 -1.09
CA ILE A 160 2.89 -21.88 0.22
C ILE A 160 1.69 -22.82 0.40
N LEU A 161 0.86 -23.00 -0.64
CA LEU A 161 -0.27 -23.94 -0.60
C LEU A 161 0.20 -25.38 -0.37
N ASP A 162 1.31 -25.77 -1.01
CA ASP A 162 1.89 -27.10 -0.87
C ASP A 162 2.51 -27.31 0.51
N GLU A 163 3.24 -26.30 1.03
CA GLU A 163 3.82 -26.30 2.38
C GLU A 163 2.75 -26.49 3.46
N HIS A 164 1.59 -25.84 3.31
CA HIS A 164 0.48 -25.97 4.23
C HIS A 164 -0.41 -27.20 3.95
N SER A 165 0.03 -28.10 3.05
CA SER A 165 -0.70 -29.30 2.65
C SER A 165 -2.14 -29.03 2.19
N TYR A 166 -2.38 -27.85 1.63
CA TYR A 166 -3.69 -27.46 1.13
C TYR A 166 -3.88 -28.08 -0.25
N GLY A 167 -4.33 -29.33 -0.34
CA GLY A 167 -4.44 -30.04 -1.63
C GLY A 167 -5.62 -29.61 -2.52
N LYS A 168 -6.62 -28.90 -1.97
CA LYS A 168 -7.79 -28.47 -2.73
C LYS A 168 -7.40 -27.36 -3.70
N ARG A 169 -7.71 -27.56 -4.98
CA ARG A 169 -7.55 -26.54 -6.04
C ARG A 169 -8.92 -26.02 -6.46
N TYR A 170 -8.97 -24.76 -6.88
CA TYR A 170 -10.19 -24.18 -7.43
C TYR A 170 -10.42 -24.66 -8.88
N GLU A 171 -11.66 -24.55 -9.35
CA GLU A 171 -12.00 -24.93 -10.72
C GLU A 171 -11.20 -24.11 -11.76
N GLY A 172 -10.50 -24.79 -12.67
CA GLY A 172 -9.65 -24.14 -13.66
C GLY A 172 -8.20 -23.91 -13.22
N TRP A 173 -7.76 -24.52 -12.12
CA TRP A 173 -6.36 -24.51 -11.68
C TRP A 173 -5.37 -24.92 -12.78
N GLU A 174 -5.59 -26.05 -13.44
CA GLU A 174 -4.72 -26.53 -14.52
C GLU A 174 -4.63 -25.53 -15.68
N ARG A 175 -5.77 -24.90 -16.03
CA ARG A 175 -5.80 -23.84 -17.04
C ARG A 175 -4.97 -22.62 -16.63
N MET A 176 -4.97 -22.25 -15.34
CA MET A 176 -4.11 -21.19 -14.83
C MET A 176 -2.64 -21.57 -14.93
N VAL A 177 -2.27 -22.81 -14.56
CA VAL A 177 -0.89 -23.31 -14.66
C VAL A 177 -0.41 -23.30 -16.11
N GLU A 178 -1.22 -23.78 -17.05
CA GLU A 178 -0.90 -23.74 -18.48
C GLU A 178 -0.77 -22.30 -19.01
N ALA A 179 -1.62 -21.38 -18.55
CA ALA A 179 -1.50 -19.96 -18.90
C ALA A 179 -0.19 -19.37 -18.37
N LEU A 180 0.19 -19.70 -17.13
CA LEU A 180 1.43 -19.24 -16.51
C LEU A 180 2.67 -19.68 -17.31
N GLU A 181 2.72 -20.94 -17.75
CA GLU A 181 3.84 -21.45 -18.54
C GLU A 181 3.92 -20.81 -19.94
N ARG A 182 2.78 -20.49 -20.55
CA ARG A 182 2.76 -19.71 -21.80
C ARG A 182 3.32 -18.29 -21.59
N ILE A 183 2.96 -17.64 -20.49
CA ILE A 183 3.50 -16.31 -20.13
C ILE A 183 5.01 -16.40 -19.89
N ARG A 184 5.47 -17.40 -19.13
CA ARG A 184 6.90 -17.65 -18.87
C ARG A 184 7.68 -17.82 -20.17
N ALA A 185 7.18 -18.63 -21.09
CA ALA A 185 7.79 -18.85 -22.40
C ALA A 185 7.82 -17.58 -23.26
N ALA A 186 6.78 -16.75 -23.19
CA ALA A 186 6.74 -15.46 -23.89
C ALA A 186 7.77 -14.48 -23.31
N TYR A 187 7.85 -14.34 -21.99
CA TYR A 187 8.84 -13.49 -21.31
C TYR A 187 10.29 -13.93 -21.58
N ALA A 188 10.55 -15.24 -21.68
CA ALA A 188 11.88 -15.74 -22.03
C ALA A 188 12.32 -15.33 -23.45
N LYS A 189 11.37 -15.24 -24.40
CA LYS A 189 11.65 -14.80 -25.77
C LYS A 189 11.73 -13.28 -25.89
N GLN A 190 10.87 -12.58 -25.17
CA GLN A 190 10.77 -11.12 -25.21
C GLN A 190 10.57 -10.60 -23.77
N PRO A 191 11.67 -10.37 -23.03
CA PRO A 191 11.58 -9.86 -21.67
C PRO A 191 10.90 -8.48 -21.64
N PRO A 192 9.94 -8.24 -20.73
CA PRO A 192 9.32 -6.92 -20.61
C PRO A 192 10.34 -5.88 -20.15
N ARG A 193 10.15 -4.63 -20.61
CA ARG A 193 10.94 -3.49 -20.13
C ARG A 193 10.77 -3.37 -18.61
N ARG A 194 11.88 -3.28 -17.88
CA ARG A 194 11.87 -3.02 -16.44
C ARG A 194 11.81 -1.52 -16.19
N VAL A 195 10.83 -1.10 -15.42
CA VAL A 195 10.58 0.28 -15.03
C VAL A 195 10.03 0.35 -13.61
N PRO A 196 10.07 1.52 -12.96
CA PRO A 196 9.26 1.76 -11.77
C PRO A 196 7.80 1.45 -12.04
N CYS A 197 7.19 0.55 -11.28
CA CYS A 197 5.80 0.14 -11.43
C CYS A 197 5.08 0.23 -10.08
N HIS A 198 3.79 0.58 -10.09
CA HIS A 198 2.95 0.54 -8.89
C HIS A 198 2.63 -0.90 -8.45
N ASN A 199 2.47 -1.82 -9.42
CA ASN A 199 2.09 -3.24 -9.25
C ASN A 199 0.72 -3.52 -8.62
N ASP A 200 0.03 -2.50 -8.08
CA ASP A 200 -1.32 -2.62 -7.50
C ASP A 200 -2.25 -1.46 -7.92
N ALA A 201 -2.41 -1.19 -9.21
CA ALA A 201 -3.10 0.00 -9.72
C ALA A 201 -4.64 -0.12 -9.69
N LEU A 202 -5.21 -0.47 -8.53
CA LEU A 202 -6.65 -0.47 -8.26
C LEU A 202 -7.19 0.97 -8.24
N ALA A 203 -8.49 1.14 -8.51
CA ALA A 203 -9.11 2.46 -8.60
C ALA A 203 -8.91 3.27 -7.31
N GLU A 204 -9.04 2.61 -6.16
CA GLU A 204 -8.93 3.18 -4.81
C GLU A 204 -7.52 3.68 -4.47
N ASN A 205 -6.51 3.37 -5.30
CA ASN A 205 -5.15 3.89 -5.17
C ASN A 205 -4.93 5.19 -5.98
N PHE A 206 -5.98 5.73 -6.61
CA PHE A 206 -5.96 7.03 -7.28
C PHE A 206 -6.85 8.03 -6.54
N MET A 207 -6.42 9.28 -6.50
CA MET A 207 -7.18 10.38 -5.90
C MET A 207 -7.20 11.56 -6.87
N LEU A 208 -8.35 12.22 -7.00
CA LEU A 208 -8.55 13.36 -7.91
C LEU A 208 -9.61 14.33 -7.42
#